data_AF-A0A960S4K7-F1
#
_entry.id   AF-A0A960S4K7-F1
#
_cell.length_a   1.000
_cell.length_b   1.000
_cell.length_c   1.000
_cell.angle_alpha   90.00
_cell.angle_beta   90.00
_cell.angle_gamma   90.00
#
_symmetry.space_group_name_H-M   'P 1'
#
loop_
_entity.id
_entity.type
_entity.pdbx_description
1 polymer ?
#
loop_
_entity_poly.entity_id
_entity_poly.type
_entity_poly.pdbx_seq_one_letter_code
_entity_poly.pdbx_strand_id
1 'polypeptide(L)'
;LQKDVMMQVMMAAYMQIPEDERASSDLEMHVIDSKVTQITEPSGCWFYKSAGSWSEEWTVLVAGQEFYVTIDFKSDGSGGTYFAVSAK
;
A
#
# COMPACT_ATOMS: atom_id res chain seq x y z
N LEU A 1 -5.23 8.82 6.74
CA LEU A 1 -4.90 8.27 5.40
C LEU A 1 -3.48 7.73 5.33
N GLN A 2 -2.41 8.53 5.26
CA GLN A 2 -1.05 8.00 5.06
C GLN A 2 -0.60 7.00 6.15
N LYS A 3 -0.87 7.29 7.44
CA LYS A 3 -0.58 6.36 8.55
C LYS A 3 -1.39 5.06 8.44
N ASP A 4 -2.66 5.16 8.03
CA ASP A 4 -3.57 4.02 7.92
C ASP A 4 -3.19 3.11 6.74
N VAL A 5 -2.82 3.71 5.60
CA VAL A 5 -2.30 3.00 4.42
C VAL A 5 -1.02 2.27 4.78
N MET A 6 -0.04 2.95 5.39
CA MET A 6 1.22 2.33 5.81
C MET A 6 0.96 1.13 6.72
N MET A 7 0.12 1.27 7.75
CA MET A 7 -0.20 0.16 8.65
C MET A 7 -0.84 -1.03 7.93
N GLN A 8 -1.79 -0.79 7.02
CA GLN A 8 -2.44 -1.87 6.27
C GLN A 8 -1.50 -2.54 5.26
N VAL A 9 -0.62 -1.78 4.62
CA VAL A 9 0.40 -2.31 3.69
C VAL A 9 1.38 -3.22 4.43
N MET A 10 1.91 -2.75 5.56
CA MET A 10 2.82 -3.54 6.39
C MET A 10 2.13 -4.81 6.87
N MET A 11 0.88 -4.72 7.35
CA MET A 11 0.13 -5.90 7.77
C MET A 11 -0.14 -6.87 6.61
N ALA A 12 -0.46 -6.38 5.41
CA ALA A 12 -0.64 -7.21 4.22
C ALA A 12 0.66 -7.92 3.79
N ALA A 13 1.81 -7.25 3.88
CA ALA A 13 3.12 -7.88 3.65
C ALA A 13 3.47 -8.92 4.71
N TYR A 14 3.27 -8.59 5.99
CA TYR A 14 3.51 -9.52 7.10
C TYR A 14 2.67 -10.81 6.99
N MET A 15 1.42 -10.70 6.54
CA MET A 15 0.53 -11.85 6.37
C MET A 15 0.92 -12.78 5.22
N GLN A 16 1.80 -12.35 4.30
CA GLN A 16 2.34 -13.19 3.24
C GLN A 16 3.47 -14.12 3.72
N ILE A 17 4.08 -13.82 4.87
CA ILE A 17 5.14 -14.64 5.46
C ILE A 17 4.54 -15.94 5.99
N PRO A 18 5.21 -17.11 5.87
CA PRO A 18 4.81 -18.33 6.53
C PRO A 18 4.63 -18.14 8.05
N GLU A 19 3.62 -18.79 8.64
CA GLU A 19 3.27 -18.61 10.07
C GLU A 19 4.42 -18.99 11.02
N ASP A 20 5.23 -19.97 10.63
CA ASP A 20 6.43 -20.43 11.32
C ASP A 20 7.58 -19.41 11.30
N GLU A 21 7.71 -18.63 10.23
CA GLU A 21 8.72 -17.56 10.12
C GLU A 21 8.31 -16.28 10.88
N ARG A 22 6.99 -16.03 10.98
CA ARG A 22 6.41 -14.87 11.69
C ARG A 22 6.68 -14.85 13.20
N ALA A 23 6.93 -16.01 13.81
CA ALA A 23 7.18 -16.12 15.25
C ALA A 23 8.60 -15.68 15.67
N SER A 24 9.48 -15.37 14.72
CA SER A 24 10.81 -14.85 15.03
C SER A 24 10.73 -13.40 15.54
N SER A 25 11.44 -13.10 16.63
CA SER A 25 11.28 -11.83 17.38
C SER A 25 11.86 -10.59 16.70
N ASP A 26 12.57 -10.73 15.57
CA ASP A 26 13.37 -9.66 14.96
C ASP A 26 12.98 -9.39 13.49
N LEU A 27 11.67 -9.32 13.21
CA LEU A 27 11.18 -8.99 11.88
C LEU A 27 11.27 -7.49 11.62
N GLU A 28 12.39 -7.06 11.04
CA GLU A 28 12.50 -5.74 10.47
C GLU A 28 11.59 -5.64 9.24
N MET A 29 10.80 -4.56 9.19
CA MET A 29 9.91 -4.27 8.08
C MET A 29 10.12 -2.84 7.61
N HIS A 30 10.33 -2.66 6.31
CA HIS A 30 10.42 -1.33 5.73
C HIS A 30 9.96 -1.32 4.27
N VAL A 31 9.32 -0.23 3.85
CA VAL A 31 8.97 0.01 2.44
C VAL A 31 10.24 0.45 1.71
N ILE A 32 10.64 -0.29 0.68
CA ILE A 32 11.84 0.01 -0.12
C ILE A 32 11.52 0.73 -1.42
N ASP A 33 10.33 0.52 -1.97
CA ASP A 33 9.89 1.16 -3.21
C ASP A 33 8.38 1.36 -3.21
N SER A 34 7.92 2.38 -3.94
CA SER A 34 6.51 2.66 -4.19
C SER A 34 6.38 3.31 -5.56
N LYS A 35 5.54 2.73 -6.42
CA LYS A 35 5.26 3.28 -7.75
C LYS A 35 3.77 3.35 -8.02
N VAL A 36 3.35 4.41 -8.71
CA VAL A 36 2.00 4.50 -9.26
C VAL A 36 1.93 3.63 -10.51
N THR A 37 1.03 2.65 -10.54
CA THR A 37 0.88 1.70 -11.64
C THR A 37 -0.27 2.05 -12.58
N GLN A 38 -1.30 2.70 -12.07
CA GLN A 38 -2.46 3.11 -12.85
C GLN A 38 -3.06 4.41 -12.30
N ILE A 39 -3.53 5.28 -13.19
CA ILE A 39 -4.31 6.48 -12.85
C ILE A 39 -5.51 6.52 -13.78
N THR A 40 -6.71 6.73 -13.23
CA THR A 40 -7.95 6.88 -13.97
C THR A 40 -8.66 8.12 -13.43
N GLU A 41 -8.24 9.28 -13.93
CA GLU A 41 -8.57 10.62 -13.41
C GLU A 41 -8.11 10.79 -11.94
N PRO A 42 -7.65 11.96 -11.48
CA PRO A 42 -7.88 13.31 -12.02
C PRO A 42 -6.63 13.99 -12.59
N SER A 43 -6.86 15.05 -13.36
CA SER A 43 -5.83 15.93 -13.92
C SER A 43 -5.06 16.70 -12.84
N GLY A 44 -3.90 16.19 -12.41
CA GLY A 44 -2.90 16.96 -11.66
C GLY A 44 -2.33 16.28 -10.41
N CYS A 45 -1.24 16.86 -9.90
CA CYS A 45 -0.40 16.39 -8.80
C CYS A 45 -1.05 16.37 -7.39
N TRP A 46 -2.38 16.42 -7.30
CA TRP A 46 -3.14 16.46 -6.05
C TRP A 46 -4.31 15.46 -6.07
N PHE A 47 -3.99 14.16 -6.04
CA PHE A 47 -4.93 13.03 -6.18
C PHE A 47 -6.09 13.03 -5.16
N TYR A 48 -5.94 13.72 -4.03
CA TYR A 48 -6.90 13.72 -2.92
C TYR A 48 -7.98 14.82 -3.00
N LYS A 49 -7.95 15.71 -4.00
CA LYS A 49 -8.92 16.83 -4.13
C LYS A 49 -9.85 16.74 -5.33
N SER A 50 -9.62 15.79 -6.21
CA SER A 50 -10.42 15.62 -7.43
C SER A 50 -10.96 14.20 -7.46
N ALA A 51 -12.14 14.02 -8.07
CA ALA A 51 -12.72 12.69 -8.23
C ALA A 51 -11.82 11.86 -9.14
N GLY A 52 -11.59 10.60 -8.76
CA GLY A 52 -10.63 9.77 -9.50
C GLY A 52 -10.23 8.50 -8.76
N SER A 53 -9.44 7.68 -9.44
CA SER A 53 -8.84 6.48 -8.85
C SER A 53 -7.42 6.27 -9.35
N TRP A 54 -6.57 5.73 -8.50
CA TRP A 54 -5.22 5.34 -8.88
C TRP A 54 -4.80 4.09 -8.11
N SER A 55 -3.86 3.34 -8.67
CA SER A 55 -3.29 2.16 -8.04
C SER A 55 -1.81 2.39 -7.82
N GLU A 56 -1.32 1.96 -6.66
CA GLU A 56 0.09 1.96 -6.30
C GLU A 56 0.53 0.53 -6.03
N GLU A 57 1.76 0.20 -6.39
CA GLU A 57 2.42 -1.03 -5.97
C GLU A 57 3.59 -0.64 -5.06
N TRP A 58 3.56 -1.17 -3.84
CA TRP A 58 4.57 -0.95 -2.82
C TRP A 58 5.35 -2.24 -2.61
N THR A 59 6.68 -2.12 -2.57
CA THR A 59 7.57 -3.22 -2.24
C THR A 59 7.98 -3.07 -0.77
N VAL A 60 7.63 -4.08 0.02
CA VAL A 60 7.92 -4.14 1.45
C VAL A 60 8.97 -5.21 1.68
N LEU A 61 10.09 -4.83 2.29
CA LEU A 61 11.03 -5.81 2.81
C LEU A 61 10.55 -6.26 4.18
N VAL A 62 10.38 -7.56 4.37
CA VAL A 62 10.18 -8.17 5.69
C VAL A 62 11.14 -9.32 5.88
N ALA A 63 11.93 -9.31 6.95
CA ALA A 63 12.91 -10.37 7.22
C ALA A 63 13.96 -10.57 6.10
N GLY A 64 14.22 -9.55 5.29
CA GLY A 64 15.09 -9.67 4.11
C GLY A 64 14.42 -10.27 2.87
N GLN A 65 13.11 -10.54 2.90
CA GLN A 65 12.31 -10.98 1.75
C GLN A 65 11.44 -9.83 1.24
N GLU A 66 11.31 -9.71 -0.09
CA GLU A 66 10.48 -8.67 -0.73
C GLU A 66 9.05 -9.18 -0.95
N PHE A 67 8.09 -8.37 -0.53
CA PHE A 67 6.66 -8.60 -0.73
C PHE A 67 6.04 -7.44 -1.50
N TYR A 68 5.19 -7.77 -2.47
CA TYR A 68 4.52 -6.80 -3.31
C TYR A 68 3.09 -6.60 -2.82
N VAL A 69 2.73 -5.35 -2.53
CA VAL A 69 1.41 -4.98 -2.05
C VAL A 69 0.82 -3.95 -3.00
N THR A 70 -0.37 -4.25 -3.53
CA THR A 70 -1.13 -3.31 -4.35
C THR A 70 -2.10 -2.52 -3.47
N ILE A 71 -2.17 -1.21 -3.70
CA ILE A 71 -3.11 -0.31 -3.04
C ILE A 71 -3.95 0.37 -4.11
N ASP A 72 -5.26 0.18 -4.06
CA ASP A 72 -6.20 0.86 -4.94
C ASP A 72 -6.87 2.00 -4.20
N PHE A 73 -6.69 3.22 -4.69
CA PHE A 73 -7.26 4.42 -4.13
C PHE A 73 -8.45 4.92 -4.96
N LYS A 74 -9.42 5.51 -4.26
CA LYS A 74 -10.56 6.19 -4.87
C LYS A 74 -10.87 7.48 -4.12
N SER A 75 -10.92 8.59 -4.82
CA SER A 75 -11.34 9.89 -4.31
C SER A 75 -12.71 10.24 -4.89
N ASP A 76 -13.60 10.77 -4.05
CA ASP A 76 -14.95 11.20 -4.46
C ASP A 76 -15.00 12.69 -4.87
N GLY A 77 -13.87 13.41 -4.78
CA GLY A 77 -13.79 14.83 -5.09
C GLY A 77 -14.39 15.76 -4.04
N SER A 78 -14.95 15.22 -2.95
CA SER A 78 -15.44 15.99 -1.79
C SER A 78 -14.34 16.24 -0.73
N GLY A 79 -13.12 15.75 -1.00
CA GLY A 79 -12.02 15.66 -0.03
C GLY A 79 -11.96 14.31 0.70
N GLY A 80 -12.88 13.40 0.41
CA GLY A 80 -12.84 12.00 0.84
C GLY A 80 -11.94 11.16 -0.06
N THR A 81 -11.12 10.31 0.55
CA THR A 81 -10.32 9.30 -0.17
C THR A 81 -10.41 7.97 0.57
N TYR A 82 -10.72 6.93 -0.18
CA TYR A 82 -10.84 5.54 0.25
C TYR A 82 -9.72 4.74 -0.39
N PHE A 83 -9.34 3.63 0.25
CA PHE A 83 -8.32 2.75 -0.27
C PHE A 83 -8.63 1.29 0.06
N ALA A 84 -8.15 0.38 -0.78
CA ALA A 84 -8.15 -1.06 -0.55
C ALA A 84 -6.73 -1.58 -0.73
N VAL A 85 -6.31 -2.49 0.15
CA VAL A 85 -4.99 -3.11 0.11
C VAL A 85 -5.15 -4.57 -0.29
N SER A 86 -4.32 -5.03 -1.24
CA SER A 86 -4.25 -6.43 -1.66
C SER A 86 -2.81 -6.91 -1.69
N ALA A 87 -2.59 -8.08 -1.11
CA ALA A 87 -1.34 -8.84 -1.20
C ALA A 87 -1.42 -9.79 -2.39
N LYS A 88 -0.33 -9.91 -3.16
CA LYS A 88 -0.21 -10.88 -4.26
C LYS A 88 0.39 -12.20 -3.80
#